data_AF-A0A417J4K0-F1
#
_entry.id   AF-A0A417J4K0-F1
#
_cell.length_a   1.000
_cell.length_b   1.000
_cell.length_c   1.000
_cell.angle_alpha   90.00
_cell.angle_beta   90.00
_cell.angle_gamma   90.00
#
_symmetry.space_group_name_H-M   'P 1'
#
loop_
_entity.id
_entity.type
_entity.pdbx_description
1 polymer ?
#
loop_
_entity_poly.entity_id
_entity_poly.type
_entity_poly.pdbx_seq_one_letter_code
_entity_poly.pdbx_strand_id
1 'polypeptide(L)'
;MDEAFELQEPFEKDCINSLLGIMVSSNQELFDSIKNGGTGIMNEVLREFFKEEIKAGEEQARNEGVREGRKEGRLEGREEGRIETLYTDCNMSVPDIAKKVSKSEEYVREIIKKISAACL
;
A
#
# COMPACT_ATOMS: atom_id res chain seq x y z
N MET A 1 45.01 14.81 -2.74
CA MET A 1 45.05 13.98 -1.53
C MET A 1 44.08 14.62 -0.58
N ASP A 2 43.05 13.89 -0.19
CA ASP A 2 42.11 14.33 0.84
C ASP A 2 42.89 14.41 2.15
N GLU A 3 43.26 15.62 2.56
CA GLU A 3 43.73 15.87 3.92
C GLU A 3 42.52 15.70 4.83
N ALA A 4 42.36 14.49 5.36
CA ALA A 4 41.59 14.31 6.58
C ALA A 4 42.18 15.27 7.62
N PHE A 5 41.38 16.24 8.04
CA PHE A 5 41.69 17.15 9.14
C PHE A 5 41.85 16.32 10.42
N GLU A 6 43.04 15.77 10.63
CA GLU A 6 43.43 15.04 11.83
C GLU A 6 43.58 16.06 12.95
N LEU A 7 42.54 16.18 13.78
CA LEU A 7 42.56 16.94 15.04
C LEU A 7 43.74 16.47 15.89
N GLN A 8 44.75 17.32 16.00
CA GLN A 8 46.10 16.88 16.36
C GLN A 8 46.34 16.85 17.88
N GLU A 9 45.42 17.40 18.70
CA GLU A 9 45.56 17.48 20.15
C GLU A 9 44.32 16.94 20.90
N PRO A 10 44.46 16.09 21.94
CA PRO A 10 43.35 15.53 22.71
C PRO A 10 42.34 16.58 23.21
N PHE A 11 42.83 17.77 23.55
CA PHE A 11 42.03 18.90 24.00
C PHE A 11 41.05 19.42 22.94
N GLU A 12 41.47 19.48 21.67
CA GLU A 12 40.62 19.97 20.57
C GLU A 12 39.47 19.00 20.29
N LYS A 13 39.76 17.70 20.39
CA LYS A 13 38.76 16.64 20.25
C LYS A 13 37.71 16.68 21.37
N ASP A 14 38.13 16.93 22.61
CA ASP A 14 37.21 17.06 23.74
C ASP A 14 36.31 18.30 23.62
N CYS A 15 36.88 19.42 23.15
CA CYS A 15 36.12 20.63 22.86
C CYS A 15 35.05 20.39 21.78
N ILE A 16 35.40 19.70 20.69
CA ILE A 16 34.48 19.40 19.60
C ILE A 16 33.40 18.42 20.05
N ASN A 17 33.75 17.37 20.80
CA ASN A 17 32.78 16.42 21.34
C ASN A 17 31.82 17.09 22.32
N SER A 18 32.32 18.00 23.15
CA SER A 18 31.50 18.81 24.06
C SER A 18 30.54 19.71 23.30
N LEU A 19 31.03 20.44 22.29
CA LEU A 19 30.20 21.29 21.43
C LEU A 19 29.14 20.48 20.69
N LEU A 20 29.52 19.34 20.09
CA LEU A 20 28.59 18.44 19.42
C LEU A 20 27.54 17.89 20.39
N GLY A 21 27.95 17.52 21.61
CA GLY A 21 27.04 17.06 22.65
C GLY A 21 26.01 18.12 23.05
N ILE A 22 26.43 19.37 23.19
CA ILE A 22 25.54 20.51 23.46
C ILE A 22 24.56 20.69 22.28
N MET A 23 25.06 20.72 21.04
CA MET A 23 24.23 20.91 19.85
C MET A 23 23.18 19.79 19.70
N VAL A 24 23.58 18.54 19.90
CA VAL A 24 22.67 17.39 19.83
C VAL A 24 21.63 17.46 20.96
N SER A 25 22.05 17.76 22.19
CA SER A 25 21.15 17.83 23.34
C SER A 25 20.12 18.96 23.18
N SER A 26 20.56 20.16 22.77
CA SER A 26 19.64 21.29 22.53
C SER A 26 18.65 21.00 21.40
N ASN A 27 19.07 20.32 20.34
CA ASN A 27 18.15 19.93 19.26
C ASN A 27 17.15 18.86 19.72
N GLN A 28 17.58 17.93 20.58
CA GLN A 28 16.70 16.92 21.16
C GLN A 28 15.62 17.58 22.05
N GLU A 29 16.01 18.51 22.91
CA GLU A 29 15.07 19.27 23.76
C GLU A 29 14.06 20.07 22.92
N LEU A 30 14.51 20.72 21.84
CA LEU A 30 13.62 21.42 20.90
C LEU A 30 12.65 20.44 20.23
N PHE A 31 13.12 19.29 19.77
CA PHE A 31 12.26 18.27 19.16
C PHE A 31 11.21 17.76 20.15
N ASP A 32 11.60 17.47 21.38
CA ASP A 32 10.69 17.01 22.42
C ASP A 32 9.69 18.10 22.82
N SER A 33 10.09 19.37 22.84
CA SER A 33 9.18 20.49 23.10
C SER A 33 8.14 20.68 21.99
N ILE A 34 8.49 20.43 20.73
CA ILE A 34 7.56 20.54 19.60
C ILE A 34 6.62 19.34 19.56
N LYS A 35 7.18 18.13 19.74
CA LYS A 35 6.44 16.87 19.73
C LYS A 35 5.50 16.74 20.92
N ASN A 36 5.92 17.16 22.10
CA ASN A 36 5.13 17.05 23.33
C ASN A 36 4.46 18.37 23.72
N GLY A 37 4.71 19.46 22.97
CA GLY A 37 4.06 20.76 23.15
C GLY A 37 2.82 20.92 22.29
N GLY A 38 2.44 22.18 22.02
CA GLY A 38 1.15 22.56 21.48
C GLY A 38 0.73 21.84 20.19
N THR A 39 1.65 21.62 19.25
CA THR A 39 1.33 20.96 17.97
C THR A 39 1.07 19.46 18.13
N GLY A 40 1.88 18.76 18.93
CA GLY A 40 1.67 17.34 19.19
C GLY A 40 0.41 17.06 20.02
N ILE A 41 0.18 17.86 21.06
CA ILE A 41 -1.02 17.76 21.90
C ILE A 41 -2.28 18.07 21.08
N MET A 42 -2.25 19.12 20.25
CA MET A 42 -3.39 19.48 19.39
C MET A 42 -3.76 18.33 18.42
N ASN A 43 -2.77 17.62 17.87
CA ASN A 43 -3.03 16.46 17.02
C ASN A 43 -3.73 15.33 17.77
N GLU A 44 -3.36 15.06 19.03
CA GLU A 44 -4.01 14.04 19.85
C GLU A 44 -5.44 14.44 20.23
N VAL A 45 -5.64 15.70 20.65
CA VAL A 45 -6.95 16.25 20.99
C VAL A 45 -7.89 16.22 19.79
N LEU A 46 -7.43 16.63 18.59
CA LEU A 46 -8.24 16.58 17.38
C LEU A 46 -8.58 15.15 16.97
N ARG A 47 -7.64 14.20 17.13
CA ARG A 47 -7.91 12.78 16.85
C ARG A 47 -8.95 12.20 17.78
N GLU A 48 -8.88 12.50 19.07
CA GLU A 48 -9.92 12.05 20.02
C GLU A 48 -11.26 12.75 19.77
N PHE A 49 -11.26 14.05 19.43
CA PHE A 49 -12.48 14.78 19.10
C PHE A 49 -13.20 14.19 17.87
N PHE A 50 -12.45 13.87 16.82
CA PHE A 50 -12.99 13.30 15.58
C PHE A 50 -12.99 11.77 15.52
N LYS A 51 -12.71 11.09 16.64
CA LYS A 51 -12.51 9.64 16.68
C LYS A 51 -13.66 8.85 16.05
N GLU A 52 -14.89 9.23 16.37
CA GLU A 52 -16.09 8.54 15.87
C GLU A 52 -16.33 8.84 14.38
N GLU A 53 -16.06 10.07 13.91
CA GLU A 53 -16.14 10.41 12.49
C GLU A 53 -15.08 9.67 11.67
N ILE A 54 -13.85 9.57 12.19
CA ILE A 54 -12.76 8.81 11.57
C ILE A 54 -13.16 7.34 11.47
N LYS A 55 -13.63 6.72 12.55
CA LYS A 55 -14.10 5.33 12.55
C LYS A 55 -15.23 5.10 11.56
N ALA A 56 -16.22 6.00 11.53
CA ALA A 56 -17.35 5.90 10.61
C ALA A 56 -16.88 5.99 9.15
N GLY A 57 -15.94 6.89 8.85
CA GLY A 57 -15.33 7.00 7.52
C GLY A 57 -14.53 5.75 7.13
N GLU A 58 -13.73 5.19 8.04
CA GLU A 58 -12.99 3.95 7.82
C GLU A 58 -13.93 2.76 7.59
N GLU A 59 -14.99 2.64 8.37
CA GLU A 59 -15.99 1.58 8.22
C GLU A 59 -16.74 1.72 6.89
N GLN A 60 -17.14 2.94 6.53
CA GLN A 60 -17.80 3.21 5.25
C GLN A 60 -16.90 2.82 4.07
N ALA A 61 -15.65 3.30 4.06
CA ALA A 61 -14.68 3.00 3.00
C ALA A 61 -14.42 1.49 2.89
N ARG A 62 -14.30 0.79 4.02
CA ARG A 62 -14.16 -0.66 4.05
C ARG A 62 -15.39 -1.36 3.47
N ASN A 63 -16.58 -0.94 3.87
CA ASN A 63 -17.83 -1.54 3.41
C ASN A 63 -18.08 -1.31 1.91
N GLU A 64 -17.72 -0.12 1.41
CA GLU A 64 -17.75 0.20 -0.02
C GLU A 64 -16.78 -0.68 -0.79
N GLY A 65 -15.50 -0.72 -0.38
CA GLY A 65 -14.49 -1.55 -1.06
C GLY A 65 -14.86 -3.04 -1.07
N VAL A 66 -15.39 -3.58 0.03
CA VAL A 66 -15.86 -4.97 0.08
C VAL A 66 -17.06 -5.21 -0.84
N ARG A 67 -17.99 -4.25 -0.92
CA ARG A 67 -19.19 -4.36 -1.76
C ARG A 67 -18.82 -4.33 -3.24
N GLU A 68 -17.94 -3.40 -3.63
CA GLU A 68 -17.46 -3.25 -5.00
C GLU A 68 -16.64 -4.47 -5.42
N GLY A 69 -15.65 -4.88 -4.62
CA GLY A 69 -14.84 -6.06 -4.91
C GLY A 69 -15.66 -7.34 -5.01
N ARG A 70 -16.69 -7.53 -4.17
CA ARG A 70 -17.62 -8.66 -4.32
C ARG A 70 -18.45 -8.59 -5.60
N LYS A 71 -18.89 -7.39 -6.01
CA LYS A 71 -19.67 -7.21 -7.23
C LYS A 71 -18.83 -7.51 -8.46
N GLU A 72 -17.62 -6.96 -8.52
CA GLU A 72 -16.67 -7.17 -9.61
C GLU A 72 -16.26 -8.64 -9.69
N GLY A 73 -15.81 -9.24 -8.59
CA GLY A 73 -15.41 -10.64 -8.57
C GLY A 73 -16.54 -11.61 -8.96
N ARG A 74 -17.81 -11.30 -8.64
CA ARG A 74 -18.95 -12.10 -9.10
C ARG A 74 -19.22 -11.96 -10.60
N LEU A 75 -18.99 -10.79 -11.18
CA LEU A 75 -19.15 -10.56 -12.62
C LEU A 75 -18.03 -11.26 -13.39
N GLU A 76 -16.79 -11.08 -12.96
CA GLU A 76 -15.61 -11.73 -13.55
C GLU A 76 -15.73 -13.26 -13.45
N GLY A 77 -15.98 -13.80 -12.25
CA GLY A 77 -16.10 -15.26 -12.09
C GLY A 77 -17.25 -15.87 -12.88
N ARG A 78 -18.36 -15.13 -13.10
CA ARG A 78 -19.45 -15.60 -13.97
C ARG A 78 -19.03 -15.61 -15.44
N GLU A 79 -18.25 -14.63 -15.88
CA GLU A 79 -17.74 -14.57 -17.25
C GLU A 79 -16.70 -15.66 -17.49
N GLU A 80 -15.74 -15.82 -16.57
CA GLU A 80 -14.71 -16.86 -16.63
C GLU A 80 -15.34 -18.27 -16.60
N GLY A 81 -16.28 -18.54 -15.70
CA GLY A 81 -16.99 -19.82 -15.65
C GLY A 81 -17.83 -20.10 -16.90
N ARG A 82 -18.35 -19.04 -17.55
CA ARG A 82 -19.02 -19.18 -18.87
C ARG A 82 -18.01 -19.57 -19.95
N ILE A 83 -16.82 -18.98 -19.96
CA ILE A 83 -15.75 -19.33 -20.90
C ILE A 83 -15.29 -20.77 -20.65
N GLU A 84 -15.09 -21.15 -19.39
CA GLU A 84 -14.73 -22.51 -18.96
C GLU A 84 -15.73 -23.53 -19.51
N THR A 85 -17.03 -23.37 -19.21
CA THR A 85 -18.08 -24.30 -19.67
C THR A 85 -18.12 -24.40 -21.20
N LEU A 86 -17.94 -23.29 -21.93
CA LEU A 86 -17.94 -23.30 -23.39
C LEU A 86 -16.71 -24.02 -23.96
N TYR A 87 -15.58 -23.95 -23.27
CA TYR A 87 -14.32 -24.56 -23.68
C TYR A 87 -14.24 -26.04 -23.30
N THR A 88 -14.55 -26.41 -22.06
CA THR A 88 -14.39 -27.78 -21.54
C THR A 88 -15.58 -28.67 -21.90
N ASP A 89 -16.80 -28.19 -21.65
CA ASP A 89 -17.99 -29.05 -21.72
C ASP A 89 -18.62 -29.02 -23.11
N CYS A 90 -18.61 -27.84 -23.74
CA CYS A 90 -19.16 -27.64 -25.08
C CYS A 90 -18.11 -27.82 -26.19
N ASN A 91 -16.82 -27.96 -25.84
CA ASN A 91 -15.69 -28.16 -26.74
C ASN A 91 -15.65 -27.15 -27.92
N MET A 92 -16.07 -25.90 -27.68
CA MET A 92 -16.12 -24.84 -28.69
C MET A 92 -14.73 -24.28 -29.01
N SER A 93 -14.54 -23.81 -30.24
CA SER A 93 -13.29 -23.16 -30.65
C SER A 93 -13.12 -21.78 -30.00
N VAL A 94 -11.87 -21.35 -29.78
CA VAL A 94 -11.57 -20.02 -29.23
C VAL A 94 -12.22 -18.87 -30.03
N PRO A 95 -12.19 -18.86 -31.38
CA PRO A 95 -12.90 -17.84 -32.17
C PRO A 95 -14.41 -17.80 -31.91
N ASP A 96 -15.06 -18.97 -31.80
CA ASP A 96 -16.50 -19.05 -31.58
C ASP A 96 -16.88 -18.59 -30.17
N ILE A 97 -16.06 -18.94 -29.17
CA ILE A 97 -16.23 -18.47 -27.80
C ILE A 97 -16.08 -16.95 -27.75
N ALA A 98 -15.01 -16.40 -28.32
CA ALA A 98 -14.76 -14.95 -28.36
C ALA A 98 -15.93 -14.17 -28.95
N LYS A 99 -16.48 -14.67 -30.06
CA LYS A 99 -17.70 -14.11 -30.68
C LYS A 99 -18.92 -14.22 -29.77
N LYS A 100 -19.10 -15.34 -29.06
CA LYS A 100 -20.26 -15.60 -28.19
C LYS A 100 -20.22 -14.81 -26.88
N VAL A 101 -19.02 -14.56 -26.35
CA VAL A 101 -18.82 -13.75 -25.13
C VAL A 101 -18.58 -12.27 -25.42
N SER A 102 -18.48 -11.89 -26.71
CA SER A 102 -18.19 -10.53 -27.17
C SER A 102 -16.88 -9.97 -26.60
N LYS A 103 -15.81 -10.80 -26.62
CA LYS A 103 -14.46 -10.44 -26.17
C LYS A 103 -13.42 -10.80 -27.25
N SER A 104 -12.18 -10.37 -27.06
CA SER A 104 -11.08 -10.74 -27.96
C SER A 104 -10.70 -12.22 -27.79
N GLU A 105 -10.18 -12.83 -28.86
CA GLU A 105 -9.61 -14.19 -28.74
C GLU A 105 -8.44 -14.25 -27.76
N GLU A 106 -7.66 -13.17 -27.66
CA GLU A 106 -6.56 -13.07 -26.71
C GLU A 106 -7.06 -13.17 -25.26
N TYR A 107 -8.11 -12.43 -24.91
CA TYR A 107 -8.74 -12.52 -23.59
C TYR A 107 -9.21 -13.94 -23.29
N VAL A 108 -9.90 -14.59 -24.23
CA VAL A 108 -10.37 -15.98 -24.07
C VAL A 108 -9.20 -16.94 -23.84
N ARG A 109 -8.08 -16.79 -24.58
CA ARG A 109 -6.87 -17.62 -24.40
C ARG A 109 -6.25 -17.42 -23.03
N GLU A 110 -6.20 -16.19 -22.53
CA GLU A 110 -5.69 -15.91 -21.19
C GLU A 110 -6.52 -16.58 -20.10
N ILE A 111 -7.86 -16.51 -20.20
CA ILE A 111 -8.77 -17.17 -19.26
C ILE A 111 -8.57 -18.70 -19.29
N ILE A 112 -8.53 -19.30 -20.48
CA ILE A 112 -8.29 -20.75 -20.62
C ILE A 112 -6.93 -21.14 -20.03
N LYS A 113 -5.90 -20.33 -20.21
CA LYS A 113 -4.56 -20.56 -19.63
C LYS A 113 -4.61 -20.52 -18.10
N LYS A 114 -5.32 -19.55 -17.50
CA LYS A 114 -5.51 -19.45 -16.05
C LYS A 114 -6.25 -20.66 -15.48
N ILE A 115 -7.34 -21.08 -16.12
CA ILE A 115 -8.13 -22.26 -15.72
C ILE A 115 -7.25 -23.53 -15.79
N SER A 116 -6.56 -23.73 -16.91
CA SER A 116 -5.66 -24.87 -17.10
C SER A 116 -4.54 -24.94 -16.06
N ALA A 117 -4.07 -23.78 -15.59
CA ALA A 117 -3.04 -23.70 -14.54
C ALA A 117 -3.59 -23.98 -13.13
N ALA A 118 -4.88 -23.76 -12.89
CA ALA A 118 -5.53 -24.02 -11.60
C ALA A 118 -5.98 -25.48 -11.42
N CYS A 119 -6.08 -26.25 -12.51
CA CYS A 119 -6.42 -27.68 -12.49
C CYS A 119 -5.22 -28.65 -12.40
N LEU A 120 -3.99 -28.12 -12.24
CA LEU A 120 -2.74 -28.87 -12.02
C LEU A 120 -2.32 -28.80 -10.55
#